data_AF-A0A439DTS5-F1
#
_entry.id   AF-A0A439DTS5-F1
#
_cell.length_a   1.000
_cell.length_b   1.000
_cell.length_c   1.000
_cell.angle_alpha   90.00
_cell.angle_beta   90.00
_cell.angle_gamma   90.00
#
_symmetry.space_group_name_H-M   'P 1'
#
loop_
_entity.id
_entity.type
_entity.pdbx_description
1 polymer ?
#
loop_
_entity_poly.entity_id
_entity_poly.type
_entity_poly.pdbx_seq_one_letter_code
_entity_poly.pdbx_strand_id
1 'polypeptide(L)'
;MSANTVVGSGLDEHMERSRQVQRQADKWLISGSVLIGTAALGIFGLPLFLRGVWILRNAAREGLTVRPMLVTLLGYCVIVDAAINVFGWALDLVAHHTLLARVLLNGWGAMFDAGYFWHYNELWLGGAAGPGEKALEVGLILTVFCMRIAAAIGFLQMKRWGHQWMIITCWMGVVIWCVYVFNMTMYADVRYAGVILPVVGWWIYDIFYITPFLAIPYLHSVNREIFSD
;
A
#
# COMPACT_ATOMS: atom_id res chain seq x y z
N MET A 1 58.74 1.80 10.12
CA MET A 1 57.83 0.80 9.53
C MET A 1 56.43 1.08 10.06
N SER A 2 55.58 1.73 9.27
CA SER A 2 54.17 1.96 9.59
C SER A 2 53.36 1.22 8.54
N ALA A 3 52.74 0.12 8.95
CA ALA A 3 51.81 -0.65 8.14
C ALA A 3 50.55 -0.83 8.99
N ASN A 4 49.56 0.05 8.80
CA ASN A 4 48.21 -0.14 9.36
C ASN A 4 47.20 0.92 8.85
N THR A 5 46.95 1.04 7.53
CA THR A 5 45.88 1.95 7.05
C THR A 5 45.23 1.62 5.69
N VAL A 6 45.42 0.43 5.09
CA VAL A 6 44.89 0.18 3.72
C VAL A 6 43.61 -0.66 3.67
N VAL A 7 43.22 -1.33 4.76
CA VAL A 7 42.05 -2.25 4.75
C VAL A 7 40.70 -1.53 4.90
N GLY A 8 40.68 -0.27 5.39
CA GLY A 8 39.44 0.49 5.62
C GLY A 8 38.82 1.14 4.37
N SER A 9 39.63 1.62 3.41
CA SER A 9 39.11 2.52 2.37
C SER A 9 38.15 1.83 1.37
N GLY A 10 38.42 0.58 1.00
CA GLY A 10 37.60 -0.14 0.01
C GLY A 10 36.25 -0.62 0.57
N LEU A 11 36.20 -1.01 1.84
CA LEU A 11 34.95 -1.42 2.50
C LEU A 11 34.05 -0.20 2.73
N ASP A 12 34.61 0.90 3.22
CA ASP A 12 33.88 2.14 3.44
C ASP A 12 33.32 2.70 2.13
N GLU A 13 34.11 2.73 1.06
CA GLU A 13 33.67 3.15 -0.27
C GLU A 13 32.54 2.24 -0.81
N HIS A 14 32.66 0.92 -0.62
CA HIS A 14 31.61 -0.02 -1.01
C HIS A 14 30.31 0.19 -0.22
N MET A 15 30.39 0.45 1.09
CA MET A 15 29.23 0.75 1.93
C MET A 15 28.59 2.09 1.55
N GLU A 16 29.38 3.12 1.28
CA GLU A 16 28.88 4.41 0.83
C GLU A 16 28.17 4.32 -0.50
N ARG A 17 28.79 3.63 -1.49
CA ARG A 17 28.16 3.36 -2.79
C ARG A 17 26.84 2.60 -2.62
N SER A 18 26.83 1.56 -1.77
CA SER A 18 25.61 0.78 -1.48
C SER A 18 24.49 1.67 -0.91
N ARG A 19 24.82 2.54 0.05
CA ARG A 19 23.86 3.49 0.65
C ARG A 19 23.34 4.53 -0.35
N GLN A 20 24.20 5.06 -1.21
CA GLN A 20 23.82 6.05 -2.23
C GLN A 20 22.84 5.44 -3.24
N VAL A 21 23.14 4.23 -3.74
CA VAL A 21 22.28 3.53 -4.71
C VAL A 21 20.95 3.15 -4.07
N GLN A 22 20.95 2.66 -2.82
CA GLN A 22 19.72 2.39 -2.07
C GLN A 22 18.85 3.65 -1.94
N ARG A 23 19.42 4.80 -1.54
CA ARG A 23 18.70 6.08 -1.43
C ARG A 23 18.16 6.57 -2.77
N GLN A 24 18.94 6.41 -3.83
CA GLN A 24 18.49 6.79 -5.17
C GLN A 24 17.30 5.94 -5.59
N ALA A 25 17.35 4.63 -5.39
CA ALA A 25 16.23 3.75 -5.70
C ALA A 25 15.00 4.06 -4.84
N ASP A 26 15.17 4.27 -3.53
CA ASP A 26 14.06 4.58 -2.62
C ASP A 26 13.31 5.87 -3.05
N LYS A 27 13.98 6.88 -3.61
CA LYS A 27 13.29 8.07 -4.17
C LYS A 27 12.32 7.71 -5.29
N TRP A 28 12.71 6.81 -6.20
CA TRP A 28 11.84 6.33 -7.29
C TRP A 28 10.72 5.44 -6.78
N LEU A 29 11.03 4.55 -5.83
CA LEU A 29 10.05 3.64 -5.24
C LEU A 29 8.98 4.38 -4.43
N ILE A 30 9.37 5.35 -3.59
CA ILE A 30 8.45 6.16 -2.78
C ILE A 30 7.57 7.01 -3.69
N SER A 31 8.16 7.77 -4.62
CA SER A 31 7.40 8.61 -5.54
C SER A 31 6.42 7.80 -6.40
N GLY A 32 6.88 6.67 -6.94
CA GLY A 32 6.02 5.74 -7.68
C GLY A 32 4.88 5.19 -6.82
N SER A 33 5.17 4.73 -5.61
CA SER A 33 4.16 4.13 -4.72
C SER A 33 3.10 5.13 -4.27
N VAL A 34 3.50 6.36 -3.94
CA VAL A 34 2.55 7.43 -3.58
C VAL A 34 1.63 7.76 -4.75
N LEU A 35 2.18 7.89 -5.97
CA LEU A 35 1.37 8.19 -7.15
C LEU A 35 0.40 7.06 -7.50
N ILE A 36 0.82 5.79 -7.37
CA ILE A 36 -0.10 4.64 -7.47
C ILE A 36 -1.18 4.72 -6.39
N GLY A 37 -0.78 5.03 -5.15
CA GLY A 37 -1.67 5.24 -4.02
C GLY A 37 -2.79 6.25 -4.25
N THR A 38 -2.56 7.29 -5.06
CA THR A 38 -3.60 8.30 -5.35
C THR A 38 -4.70 7.82 -6.30
N ALA A 39 -4.60 6.62 -6.88
CA ALA A 39 -5.43 6.05 -7.95
C ALA A 39 -5.45 6.87 -9.26
N ALA A 40 -5.72 8.17 -9.20
CA ALA A 40 -5.77 9.09 -10.33
C ALA A 40 -4.45 9.17 -11.12
N LEU A 41 -3.31 9.13 -10.43
CA LEU A 41 -1.99 9.27 -11.04
C LEU A 41 -1.24 7.94 -11.18
N GLY A 42 -1.93 6.80 -11.01
CA GLY A 42 -1.29 5.48 -10.98
C GLY A 42 -0.58 5.11 -12.28
N ILE A 43 -1.06 5.59 -13.42
CA ILE A 43 -0.42 5.37 -14.72
C ILE A 43 1.01 5.96 -14.79
N PHE A 44 1.25 7.06 -14.07
CA PHE A 44 2.58 7.66 -13.96
C PHE A 44 3.39 7.05 -12.81
N GLY A 45 2.72 6.57 -11.77
CA GLY A 45 3.38 5.95 -10.62
C GLY A 45 4.06 4.62 -10.95
N LEU A 46 3.45 3.76 -11.78
CA LEU A 46 4.00 2.45 -12.11
C LEU A 46 5.37 2.52 -12.82
N PRO A 47 5.57 3.33 -13.89
CA PRO A 47 6.89 3.48 -14.51
C PRO A 47 7.97 3.98 -13.53
N LEU A 48 7.63 4.91 -12.64
CA LEU A 48 8.55 5.44 -11.62
C LEU A 48 8.94 4.34 -10.63
N PHE A 49 7.97 3.56 -10.18
CA PHE A 49 8.20 2.42 -9.28
C PHE A 49 9.12 1.37 -9.92
N LEU A 50 8.82 0.98 -11.17
CA LEU A 50 9.62 0.00 -11.91
C LEU A 50 11.06 0.46 -12.14
N ARG A 51 11.29 1.77 -12.34
CA ARG A 51 12.63 2.33 -12.41
C ARG A 51 13.40 2.13 -11.09
N GLY A 52 12.76 2.34 -9.95
CA GLY A 52 13.37 2.08 -8.64
C GLY A 52 13.73 0.60 -8.44
N VAL A 53 12.83 -0.31 -8.84
CA VAL A 53 13.07 -1.77 -8.81
C VAL A 53 14.25 -2.15 -9.71
N TRP A 54 14.34 -1.56 -10.91
CA TRP A 54 15.44 -1.80 -11.83
C TRP A 54 16.80 -1.38 -11.26
N ILE A 55 16.86 -0.21 -10.60
CA ILE A 55 18.09 0.27 -9.94
C ILE A 55 18.53 -0.73 -8.85
N LEU A 56 17.62 -1.17 -7.97
CA LEU A 56 17.97 -2.14 -6.92
C LEU A 56 18.38 -3.50 -7.48
N ARG A 57 17.71 -3.96 -8.54
CA ARG A 57 18.06 -5.24 -9.18
C ARG A 57 19.47 -5.20 -9.76
N ASN A 58 19.86 -4.09 -10.39
CA ASN A 58 21.21 -3.93 -10.91
C ASN A 58 22.23 -3.81 -9.77
N ALA A 59 21.92 -3.04 -8.73
CA ALA A 59 22.77 -2.93 -7.55
C ALA A 59 23.05 -4.29 -6.88
N ALA A 60 22.02 -5.11 -6.74
CA ALA A 60 22.15 -6.47 -6.22
C ALA A 60 23.01 -7.37 -7.12
N ARG A 61 22.90 -7.23 -8.45
CA ARG A 61 23.75 -7.95 -9.42
C ARG A 61 25.21 -7.50 -9.38
N GLU A 62 25.45 -6.24 -9.05
CA GLU A 62 26.79 -5.67 -8.82
C GLU A 62 27.41 -6.08 -7.48
N GLY A 63 26.69 -6.85 -6.65
CA GLY A 63 27.16 -7.29 -5.34
C GLY A 63 27.13 -6.19 -4.27
N LEU A 64 26.38 -5.09 -4.50
CA LEU A 64 26.18 -4.05 -3.48
C LEU A 64 25.29 -4.57 -2.35
N THR A 65 25.54 -4.08 -1.15
CA THR A 65 24.78 -4.42 0.06
C THR A 65 23.47 -3.61 0.13
N VAL A 66 22.51 -3.97 -0.74
CA VAL A 66 21.18 -3.36 -0.82
C VAL A 66 20.10 -4.21 -0.15
N ARG A 67 18.95 -3.59 0.13
CA ARG A 67 17.80 -4.29 0.72
C ARG A 67 17.36 -5.47 -0.16
N PRO A 68 17.04 -6.65 0.41
CA PRO A 68 16.52 -7.77 -0.35
C PRO A 68 15.30 -7.38 -1.19
N MET A 69 15.28 -7.80 -2.46
CA MET A 69 14.22 -7.43 -3.40
C MET A 69 12.82 -7.84 -2.92
N LEU A 70 12.70 -9.00 -2.28
CA LEU A 70 11.42 -9.51 -1.79
C LEU A 70 10.87 -8.63 -0.65
N VAL A 71 11.73 -8.21 0.29
CA VAL A 71 11.38 -7.24 1.34
C VAL A 71 10.93 -5.92 0.72
N THR A 72 11.67 -5.42 -0.27
CA THR A 72 11.32 -4.19 -0.98
C THR A 72 9.94 -4.28 -1.64
N LEU A 73 9.70 -5.32 -2.43
CA LEU A 73 8.46 -5.49 -3.18
C LEU A 73 7.26 -5.64 -2.23
N LEU A 74 7.38 -6.45 -1.17
CA LEU A 74 6.30 -6.61 -0.20
C LEU A 74 6.02 -5.32 0.57
N GLY A 75 7.07 -4.66 1.07
CA GLY A 75 6.89 -3.42 1.83
C GLY A 75 6.20 -2.34 1.01
N TYR A 76 6.64 -2.14 -0.25
CA TYR A 76 5.99 -1.15 -1.11
C TYR A 76 4.61 -1.61 -1.62
N CYS A 77 4.37 -2.90 -1.84
CA CYS A 77 3.05 -3.42 -2.19
C CYS A 77 2.04 -3.14 -1.06
N VAL A 78 2.44 -3.35 0.19
CA VAL A 78 1.62 -3.01 1.36
C VAL A 78 1.42 -1.49 1.52
N ILE A 79 2.44 -0.68 1.22
CA ILE A 79 2.29 0.80 1.21
C ILE A 79 1.26 1.22 0.16
N VAL A 80 1.35 0.68 -1.05
CA VAL A 80 0.43 1.01 -2.15
C VAL A 80 -1.01 0.65 -1.78
N ASP A 81 -1.24 -0.58 -1.32
CA ASP A 81 -2.55 -1.04 -0.87
C ASP A 81 -3.14 -0.14 0.22
N ALA A 82 -2.35 0.14 1.26
CA ALA A 82 -2.79 1.02 2.34
C ALA A 82 -3.02 2.45 1.86
N ALA A 83 -2.19 2.98 0.95
CA ALA A 83 -2.33 4.32 0.42
C ALA A 83 -3.56 4.48 -0.47
N ILE A 84 -3.88 3.51 -1.32
CA ILE A 84 -5.12 3.51 -2.14
C ILE A 84 -6.34 3.63 -1.23
N ASN A 85 -6.37 2.88 -0.14
CA ASN A 85 -7.46 2.92 0.82
C ASN A 85 -7.51 4.23 1.62
N VAL A 86 -6.36 4.74 2.09
CA VAL A 86 -6.29 6.04 2.79
C VAL A 86 -6.76 7.16 1.88
N PHE A 87 -6.26 7.27 0.66
CA PHE A 87 -6.63 8.36 -0.24
C PHE A 87 -8.05 8.20 -0.77
N GLY A 88 -8.46 7.00 -1.17
CA GLY A 88 -9.81 6.71 -1.67
C GLY A 88 -10.88 7.05 -0.63
N TRP A 89 -10.76 6.49 0.57
CA TRP A 89 -11.73 6.74 1.63
C TRP A 89 -11.56 8.12 2.28
N ALA A 90 -10.37 8.74 2.27
CA ALA A 90 -10.24 10.14 2.70
C ALA A 90 -10.94 11.10 1.72
N LEU A 91 -10.91 10.80 0.41
CA LEU A 91 -11.67 11.58 -0.57
C LEU A 91 -13.17 11.51 -0.28
N ASP A 92 -13.70 10.35 0.08
CA ASP A 92 -15.11 10.20 0.47
C ASP A 92 -15.41 10.84 1.84
N LEU A 93 -14.50 10.72 2.80
CA LEU A 93 -14.71 11.21 4.15
C LEU A 93 -14.69 12.74 4.26
N VAL A 94 -13.67 13.40 3.70
CA VAL A 94 -13.42 14.84 3.93
C VAL A 94 -13.45 15.69 2.68
N ALA A 95 -13.38 15.08 1.49
CA ALA A 95 -13.28 15.82 0.22
C ALA A 95 -14.34 15.40 -0.80
N HIS A 96 -15.47 14.84 -0.35
CA HIS A 96 -16.55 14.30 -1.19
C HIS A 96 -17.20 15.35 -2.11
N HIS A 97 -17.05 16.62 -1.77
CA HIS A 97 -17.54 17.76 -2.55
C HIS A 97 -16.58 18.22 -3.65
N THR A 98 -15.32 17.76 -3.66
CA THR A 98 -14.34 18.14 -4.67
C THR A 98 -14.67 17.55 -6.04
N LEU A 99 -14.20 18.21 -7.11
CA LEU A 99 -14.32 17.68 -8.48
C LEU A 99 -13.62 16.32 -8.61
N LEU A 100 -12.49 16.16 -7.93
CA LEU A 100 -11.73 14.91 -7.93
C LEU A 100 -12.59 13.76 -7.35
N ALA A 101 -13.17 13.94 -6.17
CA ALA A 101 -14.04 12.93 -5.57
C ALA A 101 -15.28 12.65 -6.44
N ARG A 102 -15.93 13.69 -6.97
CA ARG A 102 -17.10 13.51 -7.84
C ARG A 102 -16.80 12.77 -9.14
N VAL A 103 -15.61 12.92 -9.72
CA VAL A 103 -15.25 12.17 -10.93
C VAL A 103 -14.83 10.74 -10.57
N LEU A 104 -13.98 10.57 -9.56
CA LEU A 104 -13.43 9.28 -9.22
C LEU A 104 -14.46 8.37 -8.52
N LEU A 105 -15.18 8.87 -7.52
CA LEU A 105 -16.14 8.08 -6.74
C LEU A 105 -17.41 7.79 -7.52
N ASN A 106 -17.92 8.74 -8.31
CA ASN A 106 -19.05 8.45 -9.20
C ASN A 106 -18.63 7.54 -10.37
N GLY A 107 -17.42 7.72 -10.90
CA GLY A 107 -16.87 6.81 -11.92
C GLY A 107 -16.74 5.40 -11.37
N TRP A 108 -16.18 5.26 -10.16
CA TRP A 108 -16.11 4.01 -9.42
C TRP A 108 -17.50 3.40 -9.20
N GLY A 109 -18.45 4.20 -8.70
CA GLY A 109 -19.79 3.72 -8.39
C GLY A 109 -20.59 3.30 -9.62
N ALA A 110 -20.45 4.01 -10.74
CA ALA A 110 -21.10 3.65 -12.00
C ALA A 110 -20.50 2.38 -12.62
N MET A 111 -19.19 2.17 -12.43
CA MET A 111 -18.49 1.02 -12.99
C MET A 111 -18.68 -0.25 -12.16
N PHE A 112 -18.63 -0.14 -10.82
CA PHE A 112 -18.38 -1.30 -9.94
C PHE A 112 -19.28 -1.39 -8.69
N ASP A 113 -19.60 -0.27 -8.02
CA ASP A 113 -20.34 -0.27 -6.75
C ASP A 113 -21.34 0.90 -6.62
N ALA A 114 -22.61 0.64 -6.93
CA ALA A 114 -23.69 1.61 -6.81
C ALA A 114 -23.97 2.03 -5.36
N GLY A 115 -23.37 1.39 -4.36
CA GLY A 115 -23.41 1.83 -2.96
C GLY A 115 -22.90 3.26 -2.76
N TYR A 116 -22.02 3.75 -3.65
CA TYR A 116 -21.56 5.15 -3.66
C TYR A 116 -22.66 6.15 -4.04
N PHE A 117 -23.77 5.72 -4.64
CA PHE A 117 -24.93 6.58 -4.92
C PHE A 117 -26.04 6.46 -3.88
N TRP A 118 -25.99 5.43 -3.03
CA TRP A 118 -27.01 5.18 -2.03
C TRP A 118 -26.88 6.19 -0.87
N HIS A 119 -27.90 7.04 -0.72
CA HIS A 119 -27.98 8.06 0.33
C HIS A 119 -26.73 8.97 0.39
N TYR A 120 -26.11 9.21 -0.77
CA TYR A 120 -24.86 9.97 -0.87
C TYR A 120 -25.04 11.38 -0.29
N ASN A 121 -24.12 11.78 0.60
CA ASN A 121 -24.15 13.03 1.37
C ASN A 121 -25.35 13.22 2.33
N GLU A 122 -26.10 12.17 2.67
CA GLU A 122 -27.20 12.30 3.65
C GLU A 122 -26.72 12.26 5.11
N LEU A 123 -25.55 11.68 5.37
CA LEU A 123 -24.93 11.67 6.70
C LEU A 123 -24.29 13.02 7.03
N TRP A 124 -24.18 13.32 8.33
CA TRP A 124 -23.59 14.57 8.82
C TRP A 124 -22.15 14.83 8.35
N LEU A 125 -21.37 13.76 8.10
CA LEU A 125 -20.00 13.83 7.62
C LEU A 125 -19.90 13.82 6.08
N GLY A 126 -21.02 13.58 5.39
CA GLY A 126 -21.11 13.45 3.93
C GLY A 126 -20.46 12.17 3.37
N GLY A 127 -20.35 12.10 2.04
CA GLY A 127 -19.82 10.96 1.27
C GLY A 127 -20.80 9.80 1.13
N ALA A 128 -20.27 8.62 0.84
CA ALA A 128 -21.00 7.36 0.74
C ALA A 128 -21.69 7.02 2.07
N ALA A 129 -23.00 6.77 2.00
CA ALA A 129 -23.81 6.38 3.15
C ALA A 129 -24.27 4.91 3.07
N GLY A 130 -23.61 4.12 2.20
CA GLY A 130 -23.82 2.69 2.11
C GLY A 130 -23.76 2.04 3.51
N PRO A 131 -24.62 1.05 3.80
CA PRO A 131 -24.69 0.45 5.12
C PRO A 131 -23.32 -0.02 5.63
N GLY A 132 -22.85 0.52 6.75
CA GLY A 132 -21.55 0.17 7.35
C GLY A 132 -20.32 0.79 6.69
N GLU A 133 -20.41 1.28 5.44
CA GLU A 133 -19.28 1.86 4.69
C GLU A 133 -18.66 3.03 5.46
N LYS A 134 -19.46 4.01 5.85
CA LYS A 134 -18.98 5.21 6.57
C LYS A 134 -18.29 4.88 7.90
N ALA A 135 -18.80 3.89 8.62
CA ALA A 135 -18.20 3.47 9.90
C ALA A 135 -16.86 2.76 9.66
N LEU A 136 -16.76 1.95 8.60
CA LEU A 136 -15.51 1.31 8.18
C LEU A 136 -14.49 2.34 7.71
N GLU A 137 -14.89 3.33 6.91
CA GLU A 137 -14.01 4.42 6.48
C GLU A 137 -13.39 5.15 7.68
N VAL A 138 -14.24 5.66 8.59
CA VAL A 138 -13.78 6.39 9.78
C VAL A 138 -12.87 5.51 10.64
N GLY A 139 -13.28 4.28 10.92
CA GLY A 139 -12.54 3.37 11.78
C GLY A 139 -11.18 2.99 11.19
N LEU A 140 -11.15 2.60 9.92
CA LEU A 140 -9.99 1.96 9.30
C LEU A 140 -8.95 2.94 8.74
N ILE A 141 -9.37 4.12 8.26
CA ILE A 141 -8.43 5.19 7.87
C ILE A 141 -7.64 5.64 9.10
N LEU A 142 -8.35 5.97 10.19
CA LEU A 142 -7.74 6.54 11.40
C LEU A 142 -6.91 5.53 12.18
N THR A 143 -7.12 4.24 11.95
CA THR A 143 -6.40 3.18 12.65
C THR A 143 -5.56 2.36 11.68
N VAL A 144 -6.16 1.39 10.99
CA VAL A 144 -5.43 0.27 10.39
C VAL A 144 -4.53 0.69 9.24
N PHE A 145 -4.99 1.52 8.30
CA PHE A 145 -4.18 1.82 7.12
C PHE A 145 -2.99 2.73 7.44
N CYS A 146 -3.16 3.71 8.34
CA CYS A 146 -2.05 4.54 8.79
C CYS A 146 -1.00 3.70 9.54
N MET A 147 -1.44 2.79 10.43
CA MET A 147 -0.55 1.84 11.11
C MET A 147 0.15 0.91 10.11
N ARG A 148 -0.56 0.44 9.07
CA ARG A 148 -0.04 -0.44 8.01
C ARG A 148 1.06 0.25 7.20
N ILE A 149 0.89 1.52 6.84
CA ILE A 149 1.94 2.32 6.17
C ILE A 149 3.16 2.47 7.09
N ALA A 150 2.95 2.83 8.37
CA ALA A 150 4.03 2.99 9.33
C ALA A 150 4.81 1.68 9.56
N ALA A 151 4.10 0.56 9.68
CA ALA A 151 4.68 -0.78 9.79
C ALA A 151 5.53 -1.13 8.55
N ALA A 152 5.00 -0.86 7.36
CA ALA A 152 5.72 -1.12 6.11
C ALA A 152 6.98 -0.25 5.96
N ILE A 153 6.94 1.02 6.40
CA ILE A 153 8.13 1.88 6.46
C ILE A 153 9.17 1.29 7.42
N GLY A 154 8.77 0.88 8.63
CA GLY A 154 9.68 0.22 9.58
C GLY A 154 10.28 -1.07 9.02
N PHE A 155 9.46 -1.87 8.33
CA PHE A 155 9.88 -3.11 7.67
C PHE A 155 10.88 -2.85 6.54
N LEU A 156 10.65 -1.84 5.70
CA LEU A 156 11.61 -1.39 4.70
C LEU A 156 12.89 -0.87 5.39
N GLN A 157 12.81 -0.19 6.53
CA GLN A 157 14.01 0.18 7.29
C GLN A 157 14.75 -1.02 7.93
N MET A 158 14.33 -2.26 7.66
CA MET A 158 14.90 -3.48 8.23
C MET A 158 14.86 -3.45 9.77
N LYS A 159 13.78 -2.88 10.33
CA LYS A 159 13.54 -2.82 11.77
C LYS A 159 12.65 -3.96 12.24
N ARG A 160 13.00 -4.54 13.38
CA ARG A 160 12.28 -5.69 13.97
C ARG A 160 10.86 -5.30 14.39
N TRP A 161 10.69 -4.11 14.96
CA TRP A 161 9.35 -3.57 15.24
C TRP A 161 8.50 -3.46 13.96
N GLY A 162 9.12 -3.06 12.85
CA GLY A 162 8.43 -2.95 11.56
C GLY A 162 7.95 -4.30 11.05
N HIS A 163 8.77 -5.34 11.15
CA HIS A 163 8.39 -6.72 10.82
C HIS A 163 7.22 -7.22 11.71
N GLN A 164 7.28 -7.00 13.02
CA GLN A 164 6.22 -7.40 13.95
C GLN A 164 4.90 -6.69 13.66
N TRP A 165 4.94 -5.37 13.48
CA TRP A 165 3.76 -4.59 13.14
C TRP A 165 3.23 -4.90 11.74
N MET A 166 4.09 -5.30 10.79
CA MET A 166 3.64 -5.80 9.48
C MET A 166 2.81 -7.07 9.63
N ILE A 167 3.21 -8.00 10.50
CA ILE A 167 2.40 -9.21 10.78
C ILE A 167 1.04 -8.82 11.34
N ILE A 168 1.02 -7.97 12.37
CA ILE A 168 -0.22 -7.52 13.03
C ILE A 168 -1.15 -6.85 12.02
N THR A 169 -0.64 -5.85 11.30
CA THR A 169 -1.44 -5.08 10.34
C THR A 169 -1.88 -5.91 9.14
N CYS A 170 -1.14 -6.94 8.74
CA CYS A 170 -1.59 -7.92 7.75
C CYS A 170 -2.76 -8.77 8.27
N TRP A 171 -2.70 -9.28 9.49
CA TRP A 171 -3.86 -9.97 10.06
C TRP A 171 -5.07 -9.06 10.22
N MET A 172 -4.87 -7.79 10.61
CA MET A 172 -5.95 -6.80 10.59
C MET A 172 -6.50 -6.60 9.16
N GLY A 173 -5.63 -6.58 8.15
CA GLY A 173 -6.03 -6.52 6.74
C GLY A 173 -6.89 -7.71 6.31
N VAL A 174 -6.59 -8.93 6.77
CA VAL A 174 -7.44 -10.11 6.51
C VAL A 174 -8.84 -9.91 7.12
N VAL A 175 -8.91 -9.41 8.35
CA VAL A 175 -10.19 -9.12 9.01
C VAL A 175 -10.98 -8.06 8.25
N ILE A 176 -10.34 -6.97 7.84
CA ILE A 176 -10.96 -5.91 7.03
C ILE A 176 -11.48 -6.49 5.72
N TRP A 177 -10.67 -7.28 5.03
CA TRP A 177 -11.07 -7.90 3.78
C TRP A 177 -12.33 -8.75 3.97
N CYS A 178 -12.37 -9.63 4.99
CA CYS A 178 -13.57 -10.40 5.31
C CYS A 178 -14.80 -9.50 5.56
N VAL A 179 -14.63 -8.46 6.39
CA VAL A 179 -15.72 -7.52 6.71
C VAL A 179 -16.22 -6.80 5.46
N TYR A 180 -15.31 -6.39 4.57
CA TYR A 180 -15.65 -5.72 3.32
C TYR A 180 -16.39 -6.66 2.36
N VAL A 181 -15.94 -7.92 2.23
CA VAL A 181 -16.65 -8.94 1.43
C VAL A 181 -18.06 -9.18 1.98
N PHE A 182 -18.23 -9.30 3.31
CA PHE A 182 -19.57 -9.41 3.90
C PHE A 182 -20.43 -8.17 3.63
N ASN A 183 -19.85 -6.97 3.74
CA ASN A 183 -20.55 -5.73 3.47
C ASN A 183 -21.05 -5.65 2.02
N MET A 184 -20.20 -5.98 1.05
CA MET A 184 -20.54 -6.05 -0.37
C MET A 184 -21.60 -7.11 -0.69
N THR A 185 -21.55 -8.27 -0.02
CA THR A 185 -22.44 -9.40 -0.32
C THR A 185 -23.81 -9.29 0.35
N MET A 186 -23.89 -8.76 1.57
CA MET A 186 -25.16 -8.58 2.28
C MET A 186 -26.08 -7.54 1.63
N TYR A 187 -25.51 -6.56 0.93
CA TYR A 187 -26.22 -5.50 0.21
C TYR A 187 -25.98 -5.57 -1.31
N ALA A 188 -25.71 -6.77 -1.83
CA ALA A 188 -25.37 -7.00 -3.23
C ALA A 188 -26.46 -6.52 -4.20
N ASP A 189 -27.73 -6.62 -3.79
CA ASP A 189 -28.89 -6.16 -4.54
C ASP A 189 -28.86 -4.66 -4.81
N VAL A 190 -28.33 -3.87 -3.88
CA VAL A 190 -28.18 -2.42 -4.08
C VAL A 190 -26.83 -2.04 -4.62
N ARG A 191 -25.75 -2.70 -4.18
CA ARG A 191 -24.37 -2.40 -4.62
C ARG A 191 -24.08 -2.75 -6.06
N TYR A 192 -24.72 -3.79 -6.61
CA TYR A 192 -24.51 -4.19 -8.00
C TYR A 192 -25.65 -3.76 -8.94
N ALA A 193 -26.64 -3.02 -8.44
CA ALA A 193 -27.74 -2.53 -9.26
C ALA A 193 -27.27 -1.44 -10.22
N GLY A 194 -27.48 -1.65 -11.53
CA GLY A 194 -27.27 -0.62 -12.55
C GLY A 194 -25.80 -0.27 -12.82
N VAL A 195 -24.84 -1.03 -12.30
CA VAL A 195 -23.40 -0.85 -12.59
C VAL A 195 -22.97 -1.62 -13.84
N ILE A 196 -21.91 -1.15 -14.49
CA ILE A 196 -21.46 -1.71 -15.78
C ILE A 196 -20.78 -3.09 -15.61
N LEU A 197 -19.90 -3.21 -14.62
CA LEU A 197 -19.13 -4.42 -14.33
C LEU A 197 -19.35 -4.81 -12.86
N PRO A 198 -20.45 -5.53 -12.53
CA PRO A 198 -20.84 -5.81 -11.15
C PRO A 198 -19.83 -6.73 -10.45
N VAL A 199 -20.16 -8.01 -10.24
CA VAL A 199 -19.30 -8.93 -9.49
C VAL A 199 -17.90 -9.04 -10.08
N VAL A 200 -17.79 -9.09 -11.42
CA VAL A 200 -16.49 -9.24 -12.10
C VAL A 200 -15.60 -8.01 -11.90
N GLY A 201 -16.16 -6.81 -12.04
CA GLY A 201 -15.38 -5.59 -11.90
C GLY A 201 -14.97 -5.34 -10.45
N TRP A 202 -15.87 -5.65 -9.51
CA TRP A 202 -15.53 -5.64 -8.09
C TRP A 202 -14.35 -6.58 -7.77
N TRP A 203 -14.36 -7.84 -8.22
CA TRP A 203 -13.24 -8.77 -7.98
C TRP A 203 -11.93 -8.35 -8.64
N ILE A 204 -11.98 -7.73 -9.83
CA ILE A 204 -10.77 -7.20 -10.50
C ILE A 204 -10.10 -6.12 -9.65
N TYR A 205 -10.88 -5.36 -8.90
CA TYR A 205 -10.35 -4.37 -7.97
C TYR A 205 -10.02 -4.97 -6.60
N ASP A 206 -10.86 -5.87 -6.08
CA ASP A 206 -10.67 -6.51 -4.78
C ASP A 206 -9.36 -7.32 -4.74
N ILE A 207 -8.83 -7.73 -5.89
CA ILE A 207 -7.50 -8.33 -6.01
C ILE A 207 -6.39 -7.46 -5.38
N PHE A 208 -6.56 -6.14 -5.32
CA PHE A 208 -5.59 -5.24 -4.67
C PHE A 208 -5.62 -5.34 -3.14
N TYR A 209 -6.71 -5.84 -2.55
CA TYR A 209 -6.84 -6.08 -1.10
C TYR A 209 -6.21 -7.40 -0.65
N ILE A 210 -5.66 -8.20 -1.57
CA ILE A 210 -5.07 -9.49 -1.21
C ILE A 210 -3.64 -9.39 -0.66
N THR A 211 -3.08 -8.18 -0.52
CA THR A 211 -1.71 -8.00 -0.04
C THR A 211 -1.42 -8.70 1.30
N PRO A 212 -2.37 -8.81 2.27
CA PRO A 212 -2.15 -9.63 3.46
C PRO A 212 -1.85 -11.09 3.13
N PHE A 213 -2.57 -11.70 2.18
CA PHE A 213 -2.38 -13.10 1.79
C PHE A 213 -1.04 -13.33 1.08
N LEU A 214 -0.48 -12.30 0.44
CA LEU A 214 0.87 -12.34 -0.14
C LEU A 214 1.95 -12.13 0.92
N ALA A 215 1.73 -11.20 1.87
CA ALA A 215 2.73 -10.81 2.85
C ALA A 215 2.86 -11.80 4.01
N ILE A 216 1.74 -12.34 4.53
CA ILE A 216 1.72 -13.23 5.71
C ILE A 216 2.65 -14.44 5.55
N PRO A 217 2.59 -15.23 4.45
CA PRO A 217 3.47 -16.39 4.30
C PRO A 217 4.95 -16.01 4.38
N TYR A 218 5.33 -14.91 3.72
CA TYR A 218 6.71 -14.43 3.77
C TYR A 218 7.11 -13.99 5.17
N LEU A 219 6.29 -13.16 5.81
CA LEU A 219 6.56 -12.60 7.14
C LEU A 219 6.72 -13.68 8.21
N HIS A 220 6.01 -14.80 8.10
CA HIS A 220 6.14 -15.94 9.01
C HIS A 220 7.31 -16.88 8.65
N SER A 221 7.80 -16.84 7.41
CA SER A 221 8.93 -17.68 6.95
C SER A 221 10.31 -17.04 7.16
N VAL A 222 10.38 -15.70 7.17
CA VAL A 222 11.66 -14.97 7.24
C VAL A 222 12.24 -15.03 8.66
N ASN A 223 13.56 -15.24 8.77
CA ASN A 223 14.22 -15.16 10.08
C ASN A 223 14.20 -13.70 10.58
N ARG A 224 13.57 -13.49 11.73
CA ARG A 224 13.47 -12.19 12.42
C ARG A 224 14.82 -11.57 12.79
N GLU A 225 15.89 -12.37 12.86
CA GLU A 225 17.23 -11.91 13.23
C GLU A 225 17.91 -11.10 12.13
N ILE A 226 17.40 -11.18 10.89
CA ILE A 226 17.84 -10.34 9.77
C ILE A 226 17.45 -8.87 10.00
N PHE A 227 16.47 -8.62 10.88
CA PHE A 227 16.01 -7.28 11.23
C PHE A 227 16.75 -6.77 12.47
N SER A 228 17.24 -5.53 12.36
CA SER A 228 17.85 -4.79 13.46
C SER A 228 16.81 -4.32 14.47
N ASP A 229 17.19 -4.20 15.74
CA ASP A 229 16.34 -3.59 16.77
C ASP A 229 16.11 -2.08 16.51
#